data_AF-C7MST7-F1
#
_entry.id   AF-C7MST7-F1
#
_cell.length_a   1.000
_cell.length_b   1.000
_cell.length_c   1.000
_cell.angle_alpha   90.00
_cell.angle_beta   90.00
_cell.angle_gamma   90.00
#
_symmetry.space_group_name_H-M   'P 1'
#
loop_
_entity.id
_entity.type
_entity.pdbx_description
1 polymer ?
#
loop_
_entity_poly.entity_id
_entity_poly.type
_entity_poly.pdbx_seq_one_letter_code
_entity_poly.pdbx_strand_id
1 'polypeptide(L)'
;MTPKLFESVEAYNAAHPASPFPADRHARSVLRGYRAAMQGVTDDVTGTGSGASLTVDFLPGGAPLPDESDRVGNVVASRWGEGPVLVLAENVSLRTAWEAIKEAWPKYLSEVRTALEPIRKADA
;
A
#
# COMPACT_ATOMS: atom_id res chain seq x y z
N MET A 1 -5.03 -8.21 -13.32
CA MET A 1 -4.95 -9.27 -12.30
C MET A 1 -5.82 -8.89 -11.11
N THR A 2 -6.46 -9.87 -10.45
CA THR A 2 -7.32 -9.63 -9.28
C THR A 2 -6.45 -9.25 -8.07
N PRO A 3 -6.81 -8.22 -7.29
CA PRO A 3 -6.11 -7.88 -6.05
C PRO A 3 -6.08 -9.08 -5.09
N LYS A 4 -4.95 -9.31 -4.42
CA LYS A 4 -4.84 -10.34 -3.39
C LYS A 4 -5.16 -9.73 -2.02
N LEU A 5 -6.21 -10.24 -1.37
CA LEU A 5 -6.62 -9.84 -0.04
C LEU A 5 -6.17 -10.89 0.98
N PHE A 6 -5.61 -10.44 2.08
CA PHE A 6 -5.26 -11.25 3.24
C PHE A 6 -6.11 -10.85 4.43
N GLU A 7 -6.63 -11.84 5.15
CA GLU A 7 -7.53 -11.61 6.29
C GLU A 7 -6.83 -10.96 7.48
N SER A 8 -5.51 -11.11 7.60
CA SER A 8 -4.72 -10.52 8.68
C SER A 8 -3.29 -10.15 8.25
N VAL A 9 -2.60 -9.41 9.12
CA VAL A 9 -1.18 -9.05 8.95
C VAL A 9 -0.30 -10.29 8.99
N GLU A 10 -0.60 -11.27 9.83
CA GLU A 10 0.13 -12.54 9.93
C GLU A 10 0.01 -13.34 8.64
N ALA A 11 -1.20 -13.43 8.07
CA ALA A 11 -1.42 -14.10 6.79
C ALA A 11 -0.66 -13.43 5.63
N TYR A 12 -0.63 -12.09 5.62
CA TYR A 12 0.17 -11.33 4.67
C TYR A 12 1.67 -11.59 4.85
N ASN A 13 2.18 -11.49 6.07
CA ASN A 13 3.61 -11.66 6.37
C ASN A 13 4.10 -13.07 6.06
N ALA A 14 3.27 -14.09 6.27
CA ALA A 14 3.60 -15.47 5.89
C ALA A 14 3.80 -15.62 4.37
N ALA A 15 3.04 -14.87 3.56
CA ALA A 15 3.16 -14.87 2.11
C ALA A 15 4.24 -13.92 1.57
N HIS A 16 4.56 -12.85 2.30
CA HIS A 16 5.50 -11.79 1.89
C HIS A 16 6.61 -11.54 2.92
N PRO A 17 7.45 -12.55 3.23
CA PRO A 17 8.47 -12.42 4.28
C PRO A 17 9.55 -11.37 3.96
N ALA A 18 9.75 -11.02 2.69
CA ALA A 18 10.70 -10.01 2.25
C ALA A 18 10.19 -8.56 2.39
N SER A 19 8.89 -8.36 2.63
CA SER A 19 8.28 -7.03 2.78
C SER A 19 7.27 -7.04 3.93
N PRO A 20 7.74 -7.30 5.17
CA PRO A 20 6.83 -7.51 6.29
C PRO A 20 6.07 -6.24 6.64
N PHE A 21 4.79 -6.42 6.94
CA PHE A 21 3.97 -5.48 7.69
C PHE A 21 4.34 -5.61 9.18
N PRO A 22 4.74 -4.53 9.87
CA PRO A 22 5.09 -4.60 11.30
C PRO A 22 3.98 -5.27 12.13
N ALA A 23 4.34 -6.24 12.97
CA ALA A 23 3.37 -6.92 13.84
C ALA A 23 2.88 -5.99 14.97
N ASP A 24 3.75 -5.10 15.47
CA ASP A 24 3.41 -4.13 16.50
C ASP A 24 2.54 -2.99 15.96
N ARG A 25 1.42 -2.69 16.63
CA ARG A 25 0.45 -1.67 16.21
C ARG A 25 1.05 -0.27 16.19
N HIS A 26 1.92 0.06 17.14
CA HIS A 26 2.56 1.38 17.19
C HIS A 26 3.55 1.54 16.03
N ALA A 27 4.34 0.51 15.73
CA ALA A 27 5.21 0.49 14.56
C ALA A 27 4.44 0.65 13.24
N ARG A 28 3.20 0.15 13.17
CA ARG A 28 2.32 0.35 12.00
C ARG A 28 1.82 1.79 11.89
N SER A 29 1.42 2.41 13.00
CA SER A 29 0.84 3.76 12.96
C SER A 29 1.84 4.86 12.60
N VAL A 30 3.15 4.59 12.77
CA VAL A 30 4.23 5.50 12.39
C VAL A 30 4.75 5.28 10.98
N LEU A 31 4.24 4.28 10.25
CA LEU A 31 4.61 4.10 8.84
C LEU A 31 4.22 5.32 8.03
N ARG A 32 5.13 5.76 7.17
CA ARG A 32 4.85 6.78 6.18
C ARG A 32 3.99 6.20 5.05
N GLY A 33 2.68 6.24 5.25
CA GLY A 33 1.67 5.87 4.26
C GLY A 33 1.06 7.08 3.55
N TYR A 34 0.24 6.80 2.54
CA TYR A 34 -0.58 7.79 1.85
C TYR A 34 -2.04 7.74 2.33
N ARG A 35 -2.62 8.93 2.53
CA ARG A 35 -4.03 9.16 2.82
C ARG A 35 -4.48 10.40 2.06
N ALA A 36 -5.57 10.32 1.29
CA ALA A 36 -6.07 11.48 0.56
C ALA A 36 -6.67 12.49 1.56
N ALA A 37 -6.11 13.70 1.59
CA ALA A 37 -6.58 14.81 2.45
C ALA A 37 -6.82 14.41 3.93
N MET A 38 -5.97 13.53 4.49
CA MET A 38 -6.11 12.96 5.84
C MET A 38 -7.35 12.08 6.07
N GLN A 39 -8.22 11.92 5.08
CA GLN A 39 -9.45 11.13 5.17
C GLN A 39 -9.28 9.67 4.72
N GLY A 40 -8.11 9.32 4.17
CA GLY A 40 -7.80 7.99 3.61
C GLY A 40 -8.20 7.85 2.14
N VAL A 41 -8.15 6.63 1.62
CA VAL A 41 -8.52 6.27 0.25
C VAL A 41 -9.78 5.41 0.30
N THR A 42 -10.79 5.77 -0.48
CA THR A 42 -12.05 5.03 -0.52
C THR A 42 -11.88 3.71 -1.26
N ASP A 43 -12.29 2.61 -0.63
CA ASP A 43 -12.37 1.31 -1.29
C ASP A 43 -13.59 1.23 -2.21
N ASP A 44 -13.31 1.19 -3.51
CA ASP A 44 -14.24 0.96 -4.61
C ASP A 44 -13.90 -0.31 -5.42
N VAL A 45 -12.99 -1.16 -4.89
CA VAL A 45 -12.42 -2.30 -5.62
C VAL A 45 -12.79 -3.65 -4.99
N THR A 46 -12.80 -3.79 -3.67
CA THR A 46 -12.95 -5.11 -3.03
C THR A 46 -14.39 -5.58 -2.88
N GLY A 47 -15.37 -4.69 -3.05
CA GLY A 47 -16.78 -4.99 -2.83
C GLY A 47 -17.16 -5.27 -1.36
N THR A 48 -16.22 -5.23 -0.41
CA THR A 48 -16.46 -5.56 1.01
C THR A 48 -17.07 -4.41 1.84
N GLY A 49 -17.64 -3.42 1.15
CA GLY A 49 -18.23 -2.22 1.74
C GLY A 49 -17.72 -1.00 1.01
N SER A 50 -18.38 -0.66 -0.10
CA SER A 50 -18.13 0.54 -0.90
C SER A 50 -18.12 1.76 0.02
N GLY A 51 -16.94 2.33 0.31
CA GLY A 51 -16.82 3.47 1.23
C GLY A 51 -15.85 3.31 2.40
N ALA A 52 -15.26 2.13 2.63
CA ALA A 52 -14.24 1.99 3.67
C ALA A 52 -13.05 2.91 3.37
N SER A 53 -12.63 3.69 4.38
CA SER A 53 -11.43 4.52 4.30
C SER A 53 -10.20 3.69 4.64
N LEU A 54 -9.29 3.57 3.66
CA LEU A 54 -8.06 2.81 3.75
C LEU A 54 -6.83 3.74 3.81
N THR A 55 -5.74 3.22 4.33
CA THR A 55 -4.40 3.80 4.17
C THR A 55 -3.65 2.98 3.13
N VAL A 56 -2.88 3.66 2.28
CA VAL A 56 -1.94 3.01 1.38
C VAL A 56 -0.58 2.97 2.07
N ASP A 57 -0.11 1.78 2.41
CA ASP A 57 1.14 1.56 3.11
C ASP A 57 2.20 1.00 2.15
N PHE A 58 3.46 1.36 2.41
CA PHE A 58 4.62 0.98 1.63
C PHE A 58 5.51 0.10 2.51
N LEU A 59 5.78 -1.12 2.08
CA LEU A 59 6.43 -2.14 2.89
C LEU A 59 7.67 -2.66 2.16
N PRO A 60 8.81 -2.84 2.85
CA PRO A 60 9.00 -2.59 4.27
C PRO A 60 9.29 -1.12 4.62
N GLY A 61 8.86 -0.70 5.81
CA GLY A 61 9.39 0.51 6.46
C GLY A 61 8.82 1.86 5.99
N GLY A 62 7.69 1.88 5.27
CA GLY A 62 7.03 3.10 4.81
C GLY A 62 7.64 3.66 3.53
N ALA A 63 6.99 4.68 2.96
CA ALA A 63 7.48 5.34 1.76
C ALA A 63 8.81 6.04 2.06
N PRO A 64 9.87 5.83 1.27
CA PRO A 64 11.17 6.47 1.51
C PRO A 64 11.10 7.99 1.55
N LEU A 65 11.79 8.60 2.52
CA LEU A 65 12.06 10.04 2.53
C LEU A 65 12.99 10.44 1.38
N PRO A 66 13.09 11.74 1.04
CA PRO A 66 13.96 12.21 -0.04
C PRO A 66 15.43 11.82 0.12
N ASP A 67 15.92 11.72 1.36
CA ASP A 67 17.30 11.42 1.75
C ASP A 67 17.56 9.93 2.02
N GLU A 68 16.52 9.11 2.13
CA GLU A 68 16.66 7.67 2.32
C GLU A 68 17.02 6.95 1.02
N SER A 69 17.69 5.80 1.09
CA SER A 69 17.84 4.95 -0.09
C SER A 69 16.49 4.41 -0.56
N ASP A 70 16.33 4.21 -1.85
CA ASP A 70 15.18 3.48 -2.36
C ASP A 70 15.20 2.02 -1.88
N ARG A 71 14.01 1.43 -1.78
CA ARG A 71 13.78 0.05 -1.38
C ARG A 71 12.81 -0.58 -2.35
N VAL A 72 13.04 -1.85 -2.68
CA VAL A 72 12.07 -2.65 -3.41
C VAL A 72 11.15 -3.32 -2.40
N GLY A 73 9.84 -3.32 -2.68
CA GLY A 73 8.87 -3.96 -1.81
C GLY A 73 7.44 -3.88 -2.33
N ASN A 74 6.49 -3.92 -1.40
CA ASN A 74 5.07 -4.03 -1.70
C ASN A 74 4.31 -2.76 -1.32
N VAL A 75 3.31 -2.43 -2.12
CA VAL A 75 2.33 -1.38 -1.82
C VAL A 75 1.01 -2.07 -1.47
N VAL A 76 0.47 -1.76 -0.30
CA VAL A 76 -0.72 -2.40 0.23
C VAL A 76 -1.76 -1.38 0.66
N ALA A 77 -3.02 -1.78 0.71
CA ALA A 77 -4.09 -1.03 1.36
C ALA A 77 -4.51 -1.74 2.65
N SER A 78 -4.67 -0.98 3.72
CA SER A 78 -5.02 -1.49 5.05
C SER A 78 -5.96 -0.51 5.77
N ARG A 79 -6.61 -0.94 6.86
CA ARG A 79 -7.39 -0.05 7.73
C ARG A 79 -6.47 0.59 8.76
N TRP A 80 -5.83 1.72 8.43
CA TRP A 80 -4.87 2.41 9.33
C TRP A 80 -3.75 1.50 9.85
N GLY A 81 -3.18 0.66 8.98
CA GLY A 81 -2.15 -0.31 9.36
C GLY A 81 -2.72 -1.62 9.91
N GLU A 82 -4.04 -1.72 10.07
CA GLU A 82 -4.70 -2.95 10.51
C GLU A 82 -5.16 -3.80 9.31
N GLY A 83 -5.26 -5.11 9.54
CA GLY A 83 -5.89 -6.03 8.58
C GLY A 83 -7.39 -5.73 8.37
N PRO A 84 -7.97 -6.18 7.25
CA PRO A 84 -7.38 -7.00 6.19
C PRO A 84 -6.41 -6.21 5.29
N VAL A 85 -5.44 -6.91 4.68
CA VAL A 85 -4.36 -6.32 3.87
C VAL A 85 -4.57 -6.64 2.40
N LEU A 86 -4.74 -5.60 1.58
CA LEU A 86 -4.92 -5.72 0.13
C LEU A 86 -3.62 -5.38 -0.61
N VAL A 87 -3.10 -6.29 -1.43
CA VAL A 87 -1.89 -6.02 -2.22
C VAL A 87 -2.23 -5.28 -3.51
N LEU A 88 -1.64 -4.09 -3.69
CA LEU A 88 -1.86 -3.20 -4.84
C LEU A 88 -0.75 -3.34 -5.89
N ALA A 89 0.50 -3.47 -5.42
CA ALA A 89 1.68 -3.74 -6.23
C ALA A 89 2.70 -4.54 -5.41
N GLU A 90 3.48 -5.38 -6.09
CA GLU A 90 4.49 -6.25 -5.49
C GLU A 90 5.84 -6.02 -6.14
N ASN A 91 6.92 -6.12 -5.36
CA ASN A 91 8.31 -6.01 -5.81
C ASN A 91 8.61 -4.77 -6.66
N VAL A 92 8.07 -3.61 -6.26
CA VAL A 92 8.27 -2.32 -6.95
C VAL A 92 9.20 -1.40 -6.17
N SER A 93 9.83 -0.45 -6.85
CA SER A 93 10.48 0.71 -6.21
C SER A 93 9.47 1.48 -5.36
N LEU A 94 9.69 1.52 -4.04
CA LEU A 94 8.80 2.22 -3.12
C LEU A 94 8.85 3.74 -3.32
N ARG A 95 10.00 4.29 -3.74
CA ARG A 95 10.13 5.70 -4.12
C ARG A 95 9.27 6.02 -5.33
N THR A 96 9.42 5.24 -6.42
CA THR A 96 8.66 5.45 -7.65
C THR A 96 7.17 5.31 -7.41
N ALA A 97 6.75 4.31 -6.63
CA ALA A 97 5.36 4.12 -6.25
C ALA A 97 4.81 5.30 -5.43
N TRP A 98 5.58 5.81 -4.48
CA TRP A 98 5.20 6.97 -3.68
C TRP A 98 5.04 8.23 -4.53
N GLU A 99 5.96 8.47 -5.46
CA GLU A 99 5.92 9.61 -6.38
C GLU A 99 4.71 9.53 -7.31
N ALA A 100 4.44 8.38 -7.92
CA ALA A 100 3.27 8.18 -8.78
C ALA A 100 1.95 8.41 -8.03
N ILE A 101 1.82 7.89 -6.81
CA ILE A 101 0.64 8.12 -5.97
C ILE A 101 0.50 9.59 -5.60
N LYS A 102 1.59 10.27 -5.23
CA LYS A 102 1.56 11.69 -4.90
C LYS A 102 1.16 12.56 -6.09
N GLU A 103 1.67 12.26 -7.27
CA GLU A 103 1.39 13.01 -8.50
C GLU A 103 -0.07 12.83 -8.92
N ALA A 104 -0.58 11.59 -8.86
CA ALA A 104 -1.97 11.29 -9.21
C ALA A 104 -2.99 11.78 -8.17
N TRP A 105 -2.57 11.95 -6.91
CA TRP A 105 -3.43 12.31 -5.77
C TRP A 105 -4.74 11.48 -5.73
N PRO A 106 -4.67 10.14 -5.69
CA PRO A 106 -5.86 9.31 -5.77
C PRO A 106 -6.70 9.46 -4.51
N LYS A 107 -8.03 9.49 -4.69
CA LYS A 107 -9.04 9.42 -3.62
C LYS A 107 -9.69 8.05 -3.55
N TYR A 108 -9.67 7.30 -4.65
CA TYR A 108 -10.24 5.96 -4.76
C TYR A 108 -9.15 4.90 -4.95
N LEU A 109 -9.43 3.67 -4.52
CA LEU A 109 -8.48 2.58 -4.59
C LEU A 109 -8.23 2.14 -6.04
N SER A 110 -9.24 2.25 -6.91
CA SER A 110 -9.08 2.09 -8.36
C SER A 110 -8.07 3.06 -8.95
N GLU A 111 -8.08 4.32 -8.53
CA GLU A 111 -7.13 5.35 -8.97
C GLU A 111 -5.70 5.05 -8.48
N VAL A 112 -5.54 4.58 -7.24
CA VAL A 112 -4.23 4.11 -6.74
C VAL A 112 -3.69 3.00 -7.65
N ARG A 113 -4.54 2.05 -8.04
CA ARG A 113 -4.13 0.96 -8.94
C ARG A 113 -3.72 1.49 -10.32
N THR A 114 -4.47 2.43 -10.88
CA THR A 114 -4.12 3.09 -12.14
C THR A 114 -2.77 3.80 -12.05
N ALA A 115 -2.50 4.50 -10.95
CA ALA A 115 -1.22 5.18 -10.74
C ALA A 115 -0.03 4.22 -10.66
N LEU A 116 -0.24 3.01 -10.11
CA LEU A 116 0.82 1.99 -9.95
C LEU A 116 1.03 1.11 -11.20
N GLU A 117 0.09 1.10 -12.14
CA GLU A 117 0.13 0.22 -13.33
C GLU A 117 1.40 0.38 -14.20
N PRO A 118 1.93 1.60 -14.46
CA PRO A 118 3.16 1.75 -15.25
C PRO A 118 4.38 1.12 -14.58
N ILE A 119 4.44 1.17 -13.25
CA ILE A 119 5.57 0.68 -12.44
C ILE A 119 5.59 -0.85 -12.48
N ARG A 120 4.41 -1.48 -12.34
CA ARG A 120 4.26 -2.94 -12.39
C ARG A 120 4.71 -3.55 -13.72
N LYS A 121 4.68 -2.79 -14.82
CA LYS A 121 5.09 -3.25 -16.15
C LYS A 121 6.57 -3.06 -16.42
N ALA A 122 7.25 -2.20 -15.66
CA ALA A 122 8.68 -1.96 -15.82
C ALA A 122 9.53 -3.08 -15.22
N ASP A 123 8.98 -3.82 -14.24
CA ASP A 123 9.65 -4.89 -13.50
C ASP A 123 9.21 -6.31 -13.93
N ALA A 124 8.38 -6.44 -14.97
CA ALA A 124 7.86 -7.72 -15.52
C ALA A 124 8.55 -8.09 -16.84
#